data_AF-A0AAV8X403-F1
#
_entry.id   AF-A0AAV8X403-F1
#
_cell.length_a   1.000
_cell.length_b   1.000
_cell.length_c   1.000
_cell.angle_alpha   90.00
_cell.angle_beta   90.00
_cell.angle_gamma   90.00
#
_symmetry.space_group_name_H-M   'P 1'
#
loop_
_entity.id
_entity.type
_entity.pdbx_description
1 polymer ?
#
loop_
_entity_poly.entity_id
_entity_poly.type
_entity_poly.pdbx_seq_one_letter_code
_entity_poly.pdbx_strand_id
1 'polypeptide(L)'
;MVKGSFLRSLASHKQCSLPMNSGATISLVYPSVDNVMRGYFGPESGGCLPYSKATNEKQKWLQSYLHQWKADSYGRTRAMPHIKSYCRISPCLTKLAILSDH
;
A
#
# COMPACT_ATOMS: atom_id res chain seq x y z
N MET A 1 -11.53 16.03 0.68
CA MET A 1 -10.52 16.26 -0.37
C MET A 1 -9.12 15.85 0.16
N VAL A 2 -8.93 14.58 0.56
CA VAL A 2 -7.70 14.09 1.24
C VAL A 2 -6.67 13.51 0.26
N LYS A 3 -7.09 13.18 -0.97
CA LYS A 3 -6.22 12.65 -2.04
C LYS A 3 -5.06 13.60 -2.38
N GLY A 4 -5.29 14.90 -2.31
CA GLY A 4 -4.35 15.91 -2.82
C GLY A 4 -3.10 16.10 -1.97
N SER A 5 -3.24 16.14 -0.63
CA SER A 5 -2.11 16.47 0.26
C SER A 5 -1.17 15.28 0.50
N PHE A 6 -1.71 14.09 0.75
CA PHE A 6 -0.91 12.89 1.03
C PHE A 6 -0.09 12.45 -0.18
N LEU A 7 -0.71 12.34 -1.36
CA LEU A 7 -0.01 11.99 -2.60
C LEU A 7 1.05 13.01 -2.98
N ARG A 8 0.75 14.30 -2.78
CA ARG A 8 1.67 15.39 -3.04
C ARG A 8 2.88 15.34 -2.11
N SER A 9 2.69 14.95 -0.85
CA SER A 9 3.79 14.72 0.08
C SER A 9 4.67 13.54 -0.38
N LEU A 10 4.07 12.40 -0.71
CA LEU A 10 4.80 11.22 -1.19
C LEU A 10 5.51 11.44 -2.54
N ALA A 11 4.97 12.30 -3.40
CA ALA A 11 5.54 12.59 -4.72
C ALA A 11 6.64 13.68 -4.68
N SER A 12 6.79 14.39 -3.56
CA SER A 12 7.77 15.47 -3.40
C SER A 12 9.20 14.94 -3.44
N HIS A 13 10.12 15.72 -4.02
CA HIS A 13 11.56 15.46 -3.99
C HIS A 13 12.30 16.80 -3.90
N LYS A 14 13.47 16.81 -3.25
CA LYS A 14 14.37 17.97 -3.03
C LYS A 14 14.67 18.87 -4.26
N GLN A 15 14.34 18.44 -5.48
CA GLN A 15 14.67 19.12 -6.74
C GLN A 15 13.45 19.48 -7.60
N CYS A 16 12.21 19.21 -7.15
CA CYS A 16 11.01 19.59 -7.90
C CYS A 16 10.04 20.39 -7.02
N SER A 17 9.64 21.57 -7.51
CA SER A 17 8.44 22.26 -7.03
C SER A 17 7.25 21.32 -7.13
N LEU A 18 6.44 21.25 -6.06
CA LEU A 18 5.29 20.35 -5.90
C LEU A 18 4.54 20.18 -7.22
N PRO A 19 4.53 18.99 -7.85
CA PRO A 19 3.93 18.82 -9.15
C PRO A 19 2.43 19.12 -9.04
N MET A 20 2.00 20.20 -9.69
CA MET A 20 0.62 20.69 -9.63
C MET A 20 -0.37 19.69 -10.23
N ASN A 21 0.14 18.81 -11.10
CA ASN A 21 -0.54 17.65 -11.64
C ASN A 21 0.49 16.56 -11.94
N SER A 22 0.90 15.80 -10.91
CA SER A 22 1.69 14.60 -11.18
C SER A 22 0.75 13.55 -11.75
N GLY A 23 0.97 13.07 -12.97
CA GLY A 23 0.41 11.80 -13.47
C GLY A 23 0.89 10.57 -12.69
N ALA A 24 1.35 10.77 -11.44
CA ALA A 24 1.79 9.73 -10.53
C ALA A 24 0.57 8.98 -10.00
N THR A 25 0.58 7.68 -10.20
CA THR A 25 -0.40 6.76 -9.64
C THR A 25 0.06 6.30 -8.25
N ILE A 26 -0.89 5.93 -7.41
CA ILE A 26 -0.61 5.28 -6.13
C ILE A 26 -1.06 3.82 -6.20
N SER A 27 -0.22 2.92 -5.71
CA SER A 27 -0.58 1.52 -5.49
C SER A 27 -0.46 1.24 -4.00
N LEU A 28 -1.56 0.83 -3.37
CA LEU A 28 -1.59 0.44 -1.97
C LEU A 28 -1.59 -1.08 -1.91
N VAL A 29 -0.66 -1.66 -1.17
CA VAL A 29 -0.64 -3.11 -0.92
C VAL A 29 -1.34 -3.38 0.41
N TYR A 30 -2.40 -4.18 0.38
CA TYR A 30 -3.13 -4.61 1.57
C TYR A 30 -3.58 -6.06 1.41
N PRO A 31 -3.53 -6.90 2.45
CA PRO A 31 -3.92 -8.30 2.32
C PRO A 31 -5.38 -8.45 1.89
N SER A 32 -5.62 -9.26 0.87
CA SER A 32 -6.96 -9.67 0.48
C SER A 32 -7.52 -10.71 1.45
N VAL A 33 -8.83 -10.99 1.37
CA VAL A 33 -9.45 -12.11 2.08
C VAL A 33 -8.72 -13.42 1.77
N ASP A 34 -8.37 -13.62 0.50
CA ASP A 34 -7.66 -14.79 0.03
C ASP A 34 -6.22 -14.89 0.61
N ASN A 35 -5.51 -13.75 0.76
CA ASN A 35 -4.23 -13.72 1.45
C ASN A 35 -4.36 -14.15 2.92
N VAL A 36 -5.40 -13.66 3.61
CA VAL A 36 -5.68 -14.00 5.01
C VAL A 36 -5.99 -15.50 5.15
N MET A 37 -6.89 -16.01 4.31
CA MET A 37 -7.30 -17.43 4.36
C MET A 37 -6.14 -18.39 4.09
N ARG A 38 -5.16 -18.00 3.25
CA ARG A 38 -3.94 -18.79 2.97
C ARG A 38 -2.77 -18.49 3.90
N GLY A 39 -2.96 -17.60 4.87
CA GLY A 39 -1.95 -17.24 5.87
C GLY A 39 -1.54 -18.43 6.75
N TYR A 40 -0.51 -18.26 7.57
CA TYR A 40 -0.05 -19.31 8.49
C TYR A 40 -1.10 -19.71 9.53
N PHE A 41 -1.96 -18.77 9.93
CA PHE A 41 -3.01 -18.99 10.94
C PHE A 41 -4.41 -19.04 10.32
N GLY A 42 -4.50 -19.19 8.98
CA GLY A 42 -5.78 -19.18 8.27
C GLY A 42 -6.60 -17.91 8.60
N PRO A 43 -7.91 -18.03 8.89
CA PRO A 43 -8.77 -16.89 9.23
C PRO A 43 -8.23 -15.98 10.35
N GLU A 44 -7.51 -16.55 11.32
CA GLU A 44 -6.94 -15.80 12.46
C GLU A 44 -5.79 -14.88 12.04
N SER A 45 -5.19 -15.10 10.86
CA SER A 45 -4.16 -14.22 10.31
C SER A 45 -4.66 -12.79 10.09
N GLY A 46 -5.99 -12.59 10.01
CA GLY A 46 -6.62 -11.27 9.87
C GLY A 46 -6.72 -10.48 11.17
N GLY A 47 -6.40 -11.06 12.33
CA GLY A 47 -6.56 -10.40 13.63
C GLY A 47 -5.75 -9.11 13.79
N CYS A 48 -4.62 -8.99 13.08
CA CYS A 48 -3.76 -7.81 13.08
C CYS A 48 -4.07 -6.79 11.98
N LEU A 49 -5.17 -6.98 11.24
CA LEU A 49 -5.56 -6.17 10.07
C LEU A 49 -6.83 -5.35 10.37
N PRO A 50 -6.72 -4.20 11.07
CA PRO A 50 -7.88 -3.41 11.51
C PRO A 50 -8.51 -2.63 10.34
N TYR A 51 -9.27 -3.32 9.50
CA TYR A 51 -10.07 -2.70 8.44
C TYR A 51 -11.52 -3.18 8.50
N SER A 52 -12.41 -2.31 8.99
CA SER A 52 -13.81 -2.66 9.20
C SER A 52 -14.64 -2.53 7.92
N LYS A 53 -15.71 -3.32 7.84
CA LYS A 53 -16.73 -3.21 6.77
C LYS A 53 -17.32 -1.79 6.70
N ALA A 54 -17.63 -1.19 7.85
CA ALA A 54 -18.19 0.16 7.94
C ALA A 54 -17.23 1.23 7.37
N THR A 55 -15.92 1.07 7.57
CA THR A 55 -14.92 1.95 6.95
C THR A 55 -14.89 1.74 5.44
N ASN A 56 -14.87 0.48 4.96
CA ASN A 56 -14.86 0.16 3.54
C ASN A 56 -16.06 0.72 2.79
N GLU A 57 -17.25 0.64 3.36
CA GLU A 57 -18.48 1.15 2.73
C GLU A 57 -18.42 2.66 2.47
N LYS A 58 -17.76 3.42 3.37
CA LYS A 58 -17.56 4.87 3.20
C LYS A 58 -16.50 5.22 2.15
N GLN A 59 -15.62 4.27 1.79
CA GLN A 59 -14.48 4.54 0.90
C GLN A 59 -14.28 3.48 -0.18
N LYS A 60 -15.36 3.00 -0.82
CA LYS A 60 -15.28 2.00 -1.90
C LYS A 60 -14.33 2.37 -3.04
N TRP A 61 -14.18 3.67 -3.31
CA TRP A 61 -13.23 4.18 -4.32
C TRP A 61 -11.78 3.78 -4.05
N LEU A 62 -11.42 3.44 -2.81
CA LEU A 62 -10.05 3.02 -2.45
C LEU A 62 -9.71 1.65 -3.05
N GLN A 63 -10.71 0.80 -3.27
CA GLN A 63 -10.52 -0.56 -3.76
C GLN A 63 -9.81 -0.60 -5.13
N SER A 64 -9.98 0.41 -5.98
CA SER A 64 -9.29 0.48 -7.27
C SER A 64 -7.77 0.69 -7.16
N TYR A 65 -7.27 1.03 -5.97
CA TYR A 65 -5.85 1.25 -5.71
C TYR A 65 -5.23 0.11 -4.88
N LEU A 66 -6.04 -0.83 -4.37
CA LEU A 66 -5.60 -1.93 -3.53
C LEU A 66 -5.04 -3.08 -4.37
N HIS A 67 -3.88 -3.57 -3.96
CA HIS A 67 -3.17 -4.69 -4.55
C HIS A 67 -2.92 -5.75 -3.47
N GLN A 68 -2.88 -7.02 -3.87
CA GLN A 68 -2.71 -8.14 -2.96
C GLN A 68 -1.32 -8.17 -2.34
N TRP A 69 -1.22 -8.72 -1.13
CA TRP A 69 0.06 -8.99 -0.49
C TRP A 69 0.75 -10.17 -1.19
N LYS A 70 2.02 -9.97 -1.57
CA LYS A 70 2.86 -10.99 -2.21
C LYS A 70 4.33 -10.73 -1.89
N ALA A 71 5.02 -11.73 -1.35
CA ALA A 71 6.42 -11.66 -0.94
C ALA A 71 7.14 -13.00 -1.15
N ASP A 72 6.93 -13.62 -2.33
CA ASP A 72 7.41 -14.96 -2.66
C ASP A 72 8.94 -15.04 -2.60
N SER A 73 9.65 -14.02 -3.07
CA SER A 73 11.12 -13.95 -3.06
C SER A 73 11.72 -14.05 -1.66
N TYR A 74 10.94 -13.75 -0.61
CA TYR A 74 11.35 -13.85 0.79
C TYR A 74 10.63 -14.97 1.54
N GLY A 75 9.81 -15.78 0.86
CA GLY A 75 8.98 -16.81 1.49
C GLY A 75 7.92 -16.27 2.46
N ARG A 76 7.58 -14.98 2.38
CA ARG A 76 6.71 -14.29 3.37
C ARG A 76 5.28 -14.05 2.89
N THR A 77 4.87 -14.57 1.74
CA THR A 77 3.50 -14.38 1.21
C THR A 77 2.40 -14.85 2.18
N ARG A 78 2.68 -15.89 2.97
CA ARG A 78 1.75 -16.41 3.99
C ARG A 78 1.86 -15.72 5.35
N ALA A 79 2.88 -14.90 5.56
CA ALA A 79 3.01 -14.06 6.76
C ALA A 79 2.29 -12.74 6.52
N MET A 80 1.23 -12.47 7.28
CA MET A 80 0.48 -11.22 7.13
C MET A 80 1.36 -10.03 7.52
N PRO A 81 1.40 -8.97 6.68
CA PRO A 81 2.26 -7.83 6.93
C PRO A 81 1.74 -7.00 8.11
N HIS A 82 2.58 -6.83 9.13
CA HIS A 82 2.40 -5.79 10.17
C HIS A 82 3.33 -4.57 9.95
N ILE A 83 4.25 -4.66 8.98
CA ILE A 83 5.15 -3.58 8.57
C ILE A 83 4.40 -2.52 7.74
N LYS A 84 4.78 -1.26 7.88
CA LYS A 84 4.29 -0.13 7.07
C LYS A 84 5.50 0.45 6.33
N SER A 85 5.41 0.52 5.01
CA SER A 85 6.52 0.98 4.18
C SER A 85 5.98 1.79 3.02
N TYR A 86 6.64 2.92 2.73
CA TYR A 86 6.30 3.80 1.63
C TYR A 86 7.50 3.89 0.71
N CYS A 87 7.27 3.73 -0.59
CA CYS A 87 8.33 3.84 -1.57
C CYS A 87 7.81 4.45 -2.86
N ARG A 88 8.75 5.03 -3.62
CA ARG A 88 8.52 5.48 -4.98
C ARG A 88 9.28 4.56 -5.92
N ILE A 89 8.56 3.95 -6.83
CA ILE A 89 9.12 3.03 -7.81
C ILE A 89 9.29 3.78 -9.14
N SER A 90 10.43 3.59 -9.80
CA SER A 90 10.65 4.14 -11.14
C SER A 90 9.66 3.53 -12.15
N PRO A 91 9.28 4.23 -13.24
CA PRO A 91 8.41 3.66 -14.27
C PRO A 91 8.91 2.34 -14.87
N CYS A 92 10.23 2.11 -14.87
CA CYS A 92 10.85 0.86 -15.34
C CYS A 92 10.89 -0.26 -14.27
N LEU A 93 10.28 -0.07 -13.10
CA LEU A 93 10.19 -1.04 -11.99
C LEU A 93 11.52 -1.61 -11.45
N THR A 94 12.66 -1.05 -11.84
CA THR A 94 14.00 -1.55 -11.45
C THR A 94 14.68 -0.69 -10.40
N LYS A 95 14.22 0.54 -10.17
CA LYS A 95 14.77 1.45 -9.16
C LYS A 95 13.69 1.82 -8.16
N LEU A 96 14.11 1.95 -6.90
CA LEU A 96 13.22 2.23 -5.78
C LEU A 96 13.85 3.30 -4.89
N ALA A 97 13.07 4.32 -4.53
CA ALA A 97 13.41 5.30 -3.52
C ALA A 97 12.52 5.05 -2.30
N ILE A 98 13.14 4.67 -1.17
CA ILE A 98 12.41 4.37 0.07
C ILE A 98 12.16 5.68 0.81
N LEU A 99 10.90 5.91 1.16
CA LEU A 99 10.49 6.96 2.08
C LEU A 99 10.30 6.27 3.44
N SER A 100 11.36 6.23 4.24
CA SER A 100 11.27 5.81 5.64
C SER A 100 10.86 7.02 6.48
N ASP A 101 9.69 6.96 7.12
CA ASP A 101 9.44 7.79 8.32
C ASP A 101 10.12 7.10 9.51
N HIS A 102 10.72 7.91 10.39
CA HIS A 102 11.31 7.51 11.66
C HIS A 102 10.26 7.04 12.66
#